data_AF-H1KPZ8-F1
#
_entry.id   AF-H1KPZ8-F1
#
_cell.length_a   1.000
_cell.length_b   1.000
_cell.length_c   1.000
_cell.angle_alpha   90.00
_cell.angle_beta   90.00
_cell.angle_gamma   90.00
#
_symmetry.space_group_name_H-M   'P 1'
#
loop_
_entity.id
_entity.type
_entity.pdbx_description
1 polymer ?
#
loop_
_entity_poly.entity_id
_entity_poly.type
_entity_poly.pdbx_seq_one_letter_code
_entity_poly.pdbx_strand_id
1 'polypeptide(L)' 'MVAIRDASGRILVEGPHASVRELLVEAVARNRRLDGADLAGLDLSGLDLRRACLPGAKLGRA' A
#
# COMPACT_ATOMS: atom_id res chain seq x y z
N MET A 1 -11.10 10.88 0.01
CA MET A 1 -9.70 10.91 -0.47
C MET A 1 -8.89 10.07 0.49
N VAL A 2 -8.17 9.09 -0.02
CA VAL A 2 -7.38 8.14 0.78
C VAL A 2 -5.92 8.24 0.37
N ALA A 3 -5.00 7.99 1.29
CA ALA A 3 -3.57 8.01 1.03
C ALA A 3 -2.86 6.83 1.71
N ILE A 4 -1.89 6.23 1.01
CA ILE A 4 -0.88 5.33 1.55
C ILE A 4 0.33 6.18 1.91
N ARG A 5 0.83 5.98 3.13
CA ARG A 5 1.96 6.71 3.68
C ARG A 5 3.09 5.76 4.01
N ASP A 6 4.31 6.27 4.07
CA ASP A 6 5.42 5.53 4.66
C ASP A 6 5.42 5.66 6.19
N ALA A 7 6.36 4.96 6.83
CA ALA A 7 6.56 5.02 8.28
C ALA A 7 6.97 6.41 8.82
N SER A 8 7.35 7.36 7.96
CA SER A 8 7.64 8.75 8.33
C SER A 8 6.42 9.66 8.21
N GLY A 9 5.28 9.14 7.73
CA GLY A 9 4.05 9.89 7.48
C GLY A 9 3.97 10.56 6.11
N ARG A 10 4.98 10.39 5.26
CA ARG A 10 5.02 10.94 3.90
C ARG A 10 4.00 10.22 3.02
N ILE A 11 3.22 10.98 2.24
CA ILE A 11 2.28 10.42 1.27
C ILE A 11 3.07 9.83 0.10
N LEU A 12 2.89 8.54 -0.15
CA LEU A 12 3.45 7.84 -1.31
C LEU A 12 2.47 7.86 -2.48
N VAL A 13 1.21 7.56 -2.17
CA VAL A 13 0.13 7.41 -3.15
C VAL A 13 -1.14 7.91 -2.50
N GLU A 14 -1.91 8.71 -3.23
CA GLU A 14 -3.24 9.15 -2.82
C GLU A 14 -4.21 9.09 -3.99
N GLY A 15 -5.51 9.02 -3.68
CA GLY A 15 -6.53 8.98 -4.71
C GLY A 15 -7.97 8.98 -4.17
N PRO A 16 -8.95 9.17 -5.06
CA PRO A 16 -10.37 9.14 -4.74
C PRO A 16 -10.89 7.70 -4.66
N HIS A 17 -10.42 6.92 -3.67
CA HIS A 17 -10.87 5.55 -3.41
C HIS A 17 -11.68 5.48 -2.12
N ALA A 18 -12.49 4.43 -1.96
CA ALA A 18 -13.31 4.24 -0.76
C ALA A 18 -12.47 3.71 0.43
N SER A 19 -11.35 3.05 0.17
CA SER A 19 -10.49 2.46 1.21
C SER A 19 -9.01 2.42 0.82
N VAL A 20 -8.13 2.23 1.82
CA VAL A 20 -6.69 2.03 1.60
C VAL A 20 -6.44 0.75 0.81
N ARG A 21 -7.26 -0.29 1.03
CA ARG A 21 -7.20 -1.55 0.29
C ARG A 21 -7.42 -1.33 -1.20
N GLU A 22 -8.45 -0.59 -1.60
CA GLU A 22 -8.71 -0.28 -3.01
C GLU A 22 -7.58 0.53 -3.63
N LEU A 23 -7.09 1.54 -2.92
CA LEU A 23 -5.95 2.34 -3.36
C LEU A 23 -4.69 1.48 -3.51
N LEU A 24 -4.47 0.50 -2.63
CA LEU A 24 -3.36 -0.44 -2.71
C LEU A 24 -3.49 -1.38 -3.91
N VAL A 25 -4.68 -1.95 -4.15
CA VAL A 25 -4.94 -2.80 -5.34
C VAL A 25 -4.64 -2.04 -6.61
N GLU A 26 -5.13 -0.80 -6.72
CA GLU A 26 -4.86 0.09 -7.84
C GLU A 26 -3.37 0.36 -7.98
N ALA A 27 -2.71 0.73 -6.88
CA ALA A 27 -1.31 1.07 -6.89
C ALA A 27 -0.43 -0.11 -7.33
N VAL A 28 -0.75 -1.32 -6.86
CA VAL A 28 -0.08 -2.56 -7.28
C VAL A 28 -0.35 -2.85 -8.75
N ALA A 29 -1.60 -2.73 -9.21
CA ALA A 29 -1.97 -2.94 -10.61
C ALA A 29 -1.25 -1.97 -11.56
N ARG A 30 -1.00 -0.74 -11.11
CA ARG A 30 -0.26 0.28 -11.87
C ARG A 30 1.25 0.27 -11.63
N ASN A 31 1.80 -0.72 -10.92
CA ASN A 31 3.22 -0.80 -10.54
C ASN A 31 3.75 0.51 -9.90
N ARG A 32 2.94 1.17 -9.06
CA ARG A 32 3.35 2.36 -8.32
C ARG A 32 4.47 1.98 -7.34
N ARG A 33 5.45 2.87 -7.15
CA ARG A 33 6.45 2.74 -6.08
C ARG A 33 5.75 2.86 -4.73
N LEU A 34 5.83 1.81 -3.94
CA LEU A 34 5.33 1.73 -2.57
C LEU A 34 6.48 1.42 -1.60
N ASP A 35 7.71 1.83 -1.96
CA ASP A 35 8.89 1.66 -1.12
C ASP A 35 8.67 2.28 0.26
N GLY A 36 8.89 1.50 1.31
CA GLY A 36 8.70 1.98 2.69
C GLY A 36 7.23 2.19 3.11
N ALA A 37 6.25 1.81 2.27
CA ALA A 37 4.83 1.94 2.60
C ALA A 37 4.51 1.27 3.93
N ASP A 38 3.79 1.99 4.80
CA ASP A 38 3.27 1.43 6.03
C ASP A 38 1.94 0.74 5.74
N LEU A 39 2.01 -0.58 5.61
CA LEU A 39 0.86 -1.46 5.40
C LEU A 39 0.58 -2.29 6.65
N ALA A 40 1.15 -1.92 7.80
CA ALA A 40 0.98 -2.66 9.04
C ALA A 40 -0.48 -2.58 9.52
N GLY A 41 -1.03 -3.72 9.95
CA GLY A 41 -2.41 -3.81 10.42
C GLY A 41 -3.49 -3.75 9.32
N LEU A 42 -3.11 -3.66 8.05
CA LEU A 42 -4.06 -3.83 6.95
C LEU A 42 -4.35 -5.31 6.74
N ASP A 43 -5.63 -5.63 6.53
CA ASP A 43 -6.01 -6.96 6.04
C ASP A 43 -5.66 -7.06 4.55
N LEU A 44 -4.51 -7.69 4.28
CA LEU A 44 -3.99 -7.98 2.95
C LEU A 44 -4.35 -9.41 2.50
N SER A 45 -5.27 -10.08 3.20
CA SER A 45 -5.68 -11.44 2.86
C SER A 45 -6.31 -11.48 1.47
N GLY A 46 -5.85 -12.42 0.62
CA GLY A 46 -6.35 -12.59 -0.75
C GLY A 46 -5.90 -11.52 -1.75
N LEU A 47 -5.04 -10.58 -1.35
CA LEU A 47 -4.47 -9.57 -2.24
C LEU A 47 -3.25 -10.16 -2.98
N ASP A 48 -3.26 -10.12 -4.32
CA ASP A 48 -2.12 -10.59 -5.12
C ASP A 48 -1.01 -9.54 -5.14
N LEU A 49 -0.13 -9.59 -4.15
CA LEU A 49 1.03 -8.72 -4.03
C LEU A 49 2.27 -9.27 -4.75
N ARG A 50 2.17 -10.38 -5.50
CA ARG A 50 3.35 -11.04 -6.11
C ARG A 50 4.09 -10.15 -7.11
N ARG A 51 3.41 -9.17 -7.70
CA ARG A 51 3.98 -8.19 -8.63
C ARG A 51 4.20 -6.82 -8.00
N ALA A 52 3.82 -6.64 -6.74
CA ALA A 52 3.93 -5.36 -6.06
C ALA A 52 5.39 -5.04 -5.76
N CYS A 53 5.85 -3.86 -6.18
CA CYS A 53 7.17 -3.36 -5.79
C CYS A 53 7.06 -2.67 -4.42
N LEU A 54 7.31 -3.45 -3.36
CA LEU A 54 7.18 -3.07 -1.95
C LEU A 54 8.50 -3.14 -1.16
N PRO A 55 9.66 -2.70 -1.70
CA PRO A 55 10.91 -2.81 -0.96
C PRO A 55 10.85 -1.97 0.33
N GLY A 56 11.16 -2.60 1.46
CA GLY A 56 11.11 -1.96 2.77
C GLY A 56 9.70 -1.59 3.27
N ALA A 57 8.63 -2.00 2.59
CA ALA A 57 7.27 -1.81 3.09
C ALA A 57 7.09 -2.58 4.40
N LYS A 58 6.42 -1.95 5.37
CA LYS A 58 6.06 -2.60 6.62
C LYS A 58 4.80 -3.44 6.39
N LEU A 59 5.01 -4.71 6.09
CA LEU A 59 3.97 -5.73 6.15
C LEU A 59 3.94 -6.17 7.61
N GLY A 60 2.86 -5.83 8.32
CA GLY A 60 2.73 -6.13 9.75
C GLY A 60 3.11 -7.59 10.03
N ARG A 61 3.89 -7.82 11.09
CA ARG A 61 4.15 -9.18 11.58
C ARG A 61 2.79 -9.85 11.83
N ALA A 62 2.53 -10.95 11.14
CA ALA A 62 1.50 -11.90 11.56
C ALA A 62 1.86 -12.47 12.93
#